data_AF-A0A419JXY0-F1
#
_entry.id   AF-A0A419JXY0-F1
#
_cell.length_a   1.000
_cell.length_b   1.000
_cell.length_c   1.000
_cell.angle_alpha   90.00
_cell.angle_beta   90.00
_cell.angle_gamma   90.00
#
_symmetry.space_group_name_H-M   'P 1'
#
loop_
_entity.id
_entity.type
_entity.pdbx_description
1 polymer ?
#
loop_
_entity_poly.entity_id
_entity_poly.type
_entity_poly.pdbx_seq_one_letter_code
_entity_poly.pdbx_strand_id
1 'polypeptide(L)'
;MEKKRLVSPVVVSLLIIALIELVGMIGDPFRVESGGASIYWLFVETFILFLLPAAPIIYGWITRDRPGSILVGAIPIMGFILLLNFNYFYPSPDLKRIVEVVAYGVGLSAVAGLEGYFASKRIIPVAILLGIVWFFIFFTGID
;
A
#
# COMPACT_ATOMS: atom_id res chain seq x y z
N MET A 1 -26.30 2.48 8.36
CA MET A 1 -24.96 2.68 7.74
C MET A 1 -25.19 3.22 6.33
N GLU A 2 -25.02 4.53 6.10
CA GLU A 2 -25.30 5.13 4.79
C GLU A 2 -24.31 4.60 3.74
N LYS A 3 -24.79 3.81 2.78
CA LYS A 3 -24.01 3.25 1.65
C LYS A 3 -23.12 4.28 0.94
N LYS A 4 -23.47 5.57 0.99
CA LYS A 4 -22.71 6.66 0.35
C LYS A 4 -21.34 6.93 0.98
N ARG A 5 -21.10 6.57 2.25
CA ARG A 5 -19.83 6.90 2.94
C ARG A 5 -18.64 6.03 2.52
N LEU A 6 -18.89 4.80 2.02
CA LEU A 6 -17.81 3.87 1.67
C LEU A 6 -17.39 3.93 0.20
N VAL A 7 -18.20 4.54 -0.67
CA VAL A 7 -17.88 4.64 -2.11
C VAL A 7 -16.62 5.48 -2.33
N SER A 8 -16.53 6.65 -1.70
CA SER A 8 -15.36 7.54 -1.84
C SER A 8 -14.04 6.87 -1.40
N PRO A 9 -13.94 6.27 -0.20
CA PRO A 9 -12.73 5.55 0.21
C PRO A 9 -12.32 4.42 -0.73
N VAL A 10 -13.29 3.65 -1.23
CA VAL A 10 -13.02 2.55 -2.17
C VAL A 10 -12.51 3.10 -3.49
N VAL A 11 -13.15 4.14 -4.04
CA VAL A 11 -12.68 4.80 -5.28
C VAL A 11 -11.27 5.36 -5.09
N VAL A 12 -10.98 6.03 -3.98
CA VAL A 12 -9.63 6.52 -3.67
C VAL A 12 -8.62 5.36 -3.61
N SER A 13 -8.99 4.26 -2.96
CA SER A 13 -8.11 3.08 -2.87
C SER A 13 -7.80 2.49 -4.25
N LEU A 14 -8.81 2.36 -5.11
CA LEU A 14 -8.64 1.87 -6.47
C LEU A 14 -7.79 2.81 -7.32
N LEU A 15 -7.94 4.13 -7.15
CA LEU A 15 -7.11 5.13 -7.82
C LEU A 15 -5.64 5.03 -7.38
N ILE A 16 -5.37 4.76 -6.10
CA ILE A 16 -4.00 4.54 -5.62
C ILE A 16 -3.40 3.29 -6.29
N ILE A 17 -4.14 2.18 -6.35
CA ILE A 17 -3.69 0.95 -7.02
C ILE A 17 -3.39 1.23 -8.50
N ALA A 18 -4.34 1.84 -9.21
CA ALA A 18 -4.17 2.17 -10.63
C ALA A 18 -2.99 3.11 -10.88
N LEU A 19 -2.74 4.06 -9.97
CA LEU A 19 -1.58 4.95 -10.05
C LEU A 19 -0.27 4.18 -9.89
N ILE A 20 -0.19 3.25 -8.92
CA ILE A 20 1.02 2.43 -8.71
C ILE A 20 1.32 1.59 -9.95
N GLU A 21 0.30 0.95 -10.51
CA GLU A 21 0.44 0.13 -11.73
C GLU A 21 0.85 0.98 -12.93
N LEU A 22 0.17 2.12 -13.15
CA LEU A 22 0.50 3.05 -14.23
C LEU A 22 1.94 3.54 -14.13
N VAL A 23 2.40 3.87 -12.92
CA VAL A 23 3.79 4.27 -12.73
C VAL A 23 4.72 3.11 -13.04
N GLY A 24 4.44 1.90 -12.56
CA GLY A 24 5.21 0.70 -12.92
C GLY A 24 5.38 0.52 -14.42
N MET A 25 4.29 0.67 -15.19
CA MET A 25 4.31 0.58 -16.66
C MET A 25 5.15 1.70 -17.32
N ILE A 26 5.07 2.93 -16.81
CA ILE A 26 5.90 4.05 -17.29
C ILE A 26 7.38 3.81 -16.99
N GLY A 27 7.67 3.04 -15.94
CA GLY A 27 9.00 2.71 -15.47
C GLY A 27 9.75 1.66 -16.27
N ASP A 28 9.03 0.74 -16.91
CA ASP A 28 9.61 -0.38 -17.62
C ASP A 28 10.69 0.02 -18.65
N PRO A 29 10.52 1.07 -19.47
CA PRO A 29 11.57 1.55 -20.39
C PRO A 29 12.83 2.09 -19.70
N PHE A 30 12.75 2.44 -18.41
CA PHE A 30 13.85 3.00 -17.62
C PHE A 30 14.56 1.94 -16.76
N ARG A 31 14.22 0.66 -16.94
CA ARG A 31 14.96 -0.45 -16.32
C ARG A 31 16.27 -0.69 -17.07
N VAL A 32 17.37 -0.79 -16.32
CA VAL A 32 18.67 -1.17 -16.87
C VAL A 32 18.71 -2.67 -17.16
N GLU A 33 19.62 -3.10 -18.04
CA GLU A 33 19.73 -4.51 -18.50
C GLU A 33 19.84 -5.55 -17.37
N SER A 34 20.28 -5.15 -16.18
CA SER A 34 20.31 -5.98 -14.97
C SER A 34 18.95 -6.18 -14.29
N GLY A 35 17.86 -5.63 -14.84
CA GLY A 35 16.50 -5.69 -14.28
C GLY A 35 16.23 -4.66 -13.19
N GLY A 36 17.21 -3.82 -12.83
CA GLY A 36 17.06 -2.75 -11.84
C GLY A 36 16.48 -1.45 -12.43
N ALA A 37 15.93 -0.60 -11.57
CA ALA A 37 15.56 0.77 -11.93
C ALA A 37 16.80 1.62 -12.26
N SER A 38 16.75 2.46 -13.30
CA SER A 38 17.74 3.54 -13.45
C SER A 38 17.73 4.46 -12.23
N ILE A 39 18.83 5.18 -11.97
CA ILE A 39 18.95 6.02 -10.77
C ILE A 39 17.83 7.06 -10.65
N TYR A 40 17.36 7.61 -11.77
CA TYR A 40 16.23 8.54 -11.81
C TYR A 40 14.91 7.86 -11.46
N TRP A 41 14.71 6.64 -11.95
CA TRP A 41 13.50 5.86 -11.69
C TRP A 41 13.44 5.36 -10.24
N LEU A 42 14.59 5.05 -9.64
CA LEU A 42 14.71 4.66 -8.25
C LEU A 42 14.14 5.73 -7.29
N PHE A 43 14.36 7.02 -7.58
CA PHE A 43 13.77 8.11 -6.80
C PHE A 43 12.24 8.12 -6.88
N VAL A 44 11.68 7.83 -8.07
CA VAL A 44 10.22 7.79 -8.30
C VAL A 44 9.60 6.61 -7.54
N GLU A 45 10.18 5.41 -7.66
CA GLU A 45 9.73 4.22 -6.93
C GLU A 45 9.80 4.44 -5.42
N THR A 46 10.92 4.99 -4.94
CA THR A 46 11.11 5.32 -3.52
C THR A 46 10.03 6.30 -3.06
N PHE A 47 9.76 7.37 -3.83
CA PHE A 47 8.73 8.34 -3.48
C PHE A 47 7.33 7.70 -3.39
N ILE A 48 6.99 6.78 -4.29
CA ILE A 48 5.71 6.07 -4.26
C ILE A 48 5.59 5.16 -3.05
N LEU A 49 6.67 4.49 -2.65
CA LEU A 49 6.69 3.72 -1.40
C LEU A 49 6.37 4.62 -0.19
N PHE A 50 6.78 5.89 -0.20
CA PHE A 50 6.39 6.84 0.84
C PHE A 50 4.93 7.25 0.81
N LEU A 51 4.29 7.24 -0.36
CA LEU A 51 2.88 7.56 -0.49
C LEU A 51 1.97 6.48 0.09
N LEU A 52 2.40 5.22 0.11
CA LEU A 52 1.61 4.11 0.61
C LEU A 52 1.15 4.29 2.07
N PRO A 53 2.04 4.56 3.05
CA PRO A 53 1.62 4.85 4.41
C PRO A 53 1.15 6.31 4.59
N ALA A 54 1.61 7.25 3.76
CA ALA A 54 1.16 8.63 3.85
C ALA A 54 -0.31 8.83 3.44
N ALA A 55 -0.79 8.09 2.44
CA ALA A 55 -2.15 8.20 1.90
C ALA A 55 -3.26 8.00 2.95
N PRO A 56 -3.29 6.91 3.75
CA PRO A 56 -4.28 6.75 4.81
C PRO A 56 -4.19 7.83 5.89
N ILE A 57 -2.98 8.30 6.22
CA ILE A 57 -2.78 9.39 7.20
C ILE A 57 -3.39 10.70 6.68
N ILE A 58 -3.08 11.09 5.45
CA ILE A 58 -3.59 12.31 4.81
C ILE A 58 -5.11 12.22 4.65
N TYR A 59 -5.61 11.10 4.13
CA TYR A 59 -7.05 10.87 3.97
C TYR A 59 -7.78 10.96 5.30
N GLY A 60 -7.27 10.27 6.34
CA GLY A 60 -7.89 10.29 7.66
C GLY A 60 -7.84 11.65 8.33
N TRP A 61 -6.70 12.34 8.25
CA TRP A 61 -6.58 13.71 8.74
C TRP A 61 -7.65 14.61 8.10
N ILE A 62 -7.80 14.58 6.77
CA ILE A 62 -8.68 15.50 6.05
C ILE A 62 -10.15 15.13 6.26
N THR A 63 -10.52 13.88 5.98
CA THR A 63 -11.93 13.46 5.92
C THR A 63 -12.53 13.18 7.28
N ARG A 64 -11.70 12.83 8.27
CA ARG A 64 -12.12 12.33 9.60
C ARG A 64 -13.02 11.08 9.52
N ASP A 65 -13.03 10.40 8.36
CA ASP A 65 -13.83 9.21 8.13
C ASP A 65 -13.05 7.96 8.57
N ARG A 66 -13.34 7.47 9.79
CA ARG A 66 -12.64 6.33 10.39
C ARG A 66 -12.64 5.08 9.49
N PRO A 67 -13.81 4.52 9.09
CA PRO A 67 -13.83 3.34 8.24
C PRO A 67 -13.19 3.62 6.87
N GLY A 68 -13.43 4.80 6.29
CA GLY A 68 -12.80 5.15 5.02
C GLY A 68 -11.28 5.19 5.07
N SER A 69 -10.72 5.74 6.15
CA SER A 69 -9.27 5.83 6.34
C SER A 69 -8.63 4.45 6.50
N ILE A 70 -9.33 3.53 7.17
CA ILE A 70 -8.89 2.13 7.26
C ILE A 70 -8.85 1.50 5.86
N LEU A 71 -9.88 1.73 5.04
CA LEU A 71 -9.94 1.17 3.69
C LEU A 71 -8.85 1.74 2.77
N VAL A 72 -8.63 3.05 2.81
CA VAL A 72 -7.56 3.73 2.05
C VAL A 72 -6.17 3.23 2.44
N GLY A 73 -5.98 2.76 3.67
CA GLY A 73 -4.73 2.13 4.10
C GLY A 73 -4.66 0.66 3.71
N ALA A 74 -5.70 -0.12 3.98
CA ALA A 74 -5.64 -1.57 3.83
C ALA A 74 -5.76 -2.05 2.36
N ILE A 75 -6.68 -1.48 1.59
CA ILE A 75 -6.97 -1.97 0.23
C ILE A 75 -5.78 -1.79 -0.72
N PRO A 76 -5.15 -0.59 -0.82
CA PRO A 76 -4.05 -0.41 -1.75
C PRO A 76 -2.85 -1.30 -1.45
N ILE A 77 -2.53 -1.51 -0.17
CA ILE A 77 -1.44 -2.39 0.24
C ILE A 77 -1.70 -3.83 -0.17
N MET A 78 -2.89 -4.37 0.14
CA MET A 78 -3.24 -5.73 -0.26
C MET A 78 -3.23 -5.89 -1.77
N GLY A 79 -3.80 -4.93 -2.51
CA GLY A 79 -3.78 -4.93 -3.97
C GLY A 79 -2.36 -4.93 -4.53
N PHE A 80 -1.49 -4.06 -4.01
CA PHE A 80 -0.10 -3.95 -4.40
C PHE A 80 0.68 -5.26 -4.16
N ILE A 81 0.55 -5.85 -2.96
CA ILE A 81 1.24 -7.10 -2.61
C ILE A 81 0.77 -8.26 -3.51
N LEU A 82 -0.54 -8.38 -3.76
CA LEU A 82 -1.07 -9.43 -4.64
C LEU A 82 -0.63 -9.26 -6.10
N LEU A 83 -0.58 -8.02 -6.60
CA LEU A 83 -0.12 -7.73 -7.97
C LEU A 83 1.36 -8.08 -8.15
N LEU A 84 2.23 -7.67 -7.23
CA LEU A 84 3.67 -7.97 -7.29
C LEU A 84 3.97 -9.46 -7.26
N ASN A 85 3.13 -10.23 -6.57
CA ASN A 85 3.34 -11.65 -6.30
C ASN A 85 2.46 -12.55 -7.17
N PHE A 86 1.80 -12.00 -8.20
CA PHE A 86 0.81 -12.72 -9.01
C PHE A 86 1.36 -14.02 -9.61
N ASN A 87 2.64 -14.05 -9.97
CA ASN A 87 3.33 -15.23 -10.53
C ASN A 87 3.37 -16.43 -9.57
N TYR A 88 3.24 -16.23 -8.25
CA TYR A 88 3.14 -17.33 -7.29
C TYR A 88 1.74 -17.97 -7.26
N PHE A 89 0.73 -17.28 -7.80
CA PHE A 89 -0.64 -17.77 -7.87
C PHE A 89 -0.93 -18.49 -9.19
N TYR A 90 -0.17 -18.21 -10.26
CA TYR A 90 -0.39 -18.75 -11.60
C TYR A 90 0.90 -18.80 -12.42
N PRO A 91 1.14 -19.84 -13.26
CA PRO A 91 0.28 -20.98 -13.59
C PRO A 91 0.38 -22.18 -12.62
N SER A 92 1.38 -22.22 -11.74
CA SER A 92 1.60 -23.31 -10.79
C SER A 92 1.65 -22.75 -9.37
N PRO A 93 0.53 -22.82 -8.62
CA PRO A 93 0.43 -22.19 -7.31
C PRO A 93 1.38 -22.82 -6.29
N ASP A 94 2.20 -22.00 -5.63
CA ASP A 94 2.97 -22.40 -4.44
C ASP A 94 2.21 -21.98 -3.18
N LEU A 95 1.50 -22.93 -2.56
CA LEU A 95 0.68 -22.67 -1.38
C LEU A 95 1.49 -22.10 -0.20
N LYS A 96 2.75 -22.52 -0.03
CA LYS A 96 3.59 -22.02 1.07
C LYS A 96 3.88 -20.54 0.81
N ARG A 97 4.32 -20.21 -0.40
CA ARG A 97 4.65 -18.83 -0.77
C ARG A 97 3.42 -17.92 -0.75
N ILE A 98 2.27 -18.42 -1.20
CA ILE A 98 1.00 -17.70 -1.16
C ILE A 98 0.63 -17.34 0.28
N VAL A 99 0.73 -18.27 1.23
CA VAL A 99 0.41 -18.02 2.63
C VAL A 99 1.35 -16.97 3.23
N GLU A 100 2.65 -17.05 2.94
CA GLU A 100 3.63 -16.05 3.36
C GLU A 100 3.27 -14.66 2.83
N VAL A 101 3.03 -14.53 1.52
CA VAL A 101 2.65 -13.28 0.84
C VAL A 101 1.38 -12.69 1.42
N VAL A 102 0.34 -13.51 1.63
CA VAL A 102 -0.93 -13.06 2.20
C VAL A 102 -0.75 -12.64 3.65
N ALA A 103 -0.04 -13.41 4.48
CA ALA A 103 0.19 -13.07 5.88
C ALA A 103 0.96 -11.74 6.02
N TYR A 104 2.00 -11.56 5.21
CA TYR A 104 2.76 -10.33 5.13
C TYR A 104 1.90 -9.15 4.66
N GLY A 105 1.15 -9.33 3.57
CA GLY A 105 0.23 -8.32 3.05
C GLY A 105 -0.84 -7.92 4.05
N VAL A 106 -1.40 -8.87 4.81
CA VAL A 106 -2.35 -8.61 5.91
C VAL A 106 -1.68 -7.79 7.01
N GLY A 107 -0.44 -8.13 7.40
CA GLY A 107 0.31 -7.39 8.41
C GLY A 107 0.51 -5.93 8.03
N LEU A 108 1.03 -5.66 6.83
CA LEU A 108 1.20 -4.31 6.31
C LEU A 108 -0.14 -3.58 6.17
N SER A 109 -1.18 -4.25 5.66
CA SER A 109 -2.52 -3.66 5.48
C SER A 109 -3.16 -3.29 6.81
N ALA A 110 -2.95 -4.09 7.86
CA ALA A 110 -3.46 -3.81 9.20
C ALA A 110 -2.79 -2.58 9.79
N VAL A 111 -1.47 -2.47 9.68
CA VAL A 111 -0.72 -1.29 10.16
C VAL A 111 -1.14 -0.03 9.39
N ALA A 112 -1.25 -0.13 8.05
CA ALA A 112 -1.71 0.98 7.20
C ALA A 112 -3.16 1.41 7.48
N GLY A 113 -4.03 0.45 7.79
CA GLY A 113 -5.40 0.76 8.22
C GLY A 113 -5.43 1.47 9.59
N LEU A 114 -4.57 1.04 10.52
CA LEU A 114 -4.49 1.62 11.87
C LEU A 114 -3.96 3.05 11.84
N GLU A 115 -2.91 3.36 11.07
CA GLU A 115 -2.41 4.74 10.97
C GLU A 115 -3.50 5.69 10.43
N GLY A 116 -4.26 5.27 9.41
CA GLY A 116 -5.39 6.04 8.88
C GLY A 116 -6.49 6.25 9.93
N TYR A 117 -6.81 5.21 10.70
CA TYR A 117 -7.75 5.29 11.80
C TYR A 117 -7.30 6.30 12.88
N PHE A 118 -6.05 6.25 13.34
CA PHE A 118 -5.53 7.18 14.33
C PHE A 118 -5.42 8.61 13.79
N ALA A 119 -5.07 8.78 12.51
CA ALA A 119 -5.07 10.07 11.84
C ALA A 119 -6.47 10.69 11.79
N SER A 120 -7.51 9.88 11.51
CA SER A 120 -8.91 10.32 11.54
C SER A 120 -9.40 10.78 12.91
N LYS A 121 -8.75 10.30 13.98
CA LYS A 121 -8.98 10.74 15.37
C LYS A 121 -8.09 11.91 15.81
N ARG A 122 -7.27 12.48 14.93
CA ARG A 122 -6.29 13.54 15.25
C ARG A 122 -5.20 13.12 16.23
N ILE A 123 -4.96 11.82 16.35
CA ILE A 123 -3.85 11.26 17.13
C ILE A 123 -2.66 11.08 16.18
N ILE A 124 -2.18 12.20 15.64
CA ILE A 124 -1.18 12.25 14.57
C ILE A 124 0.16 11.61 14.97
N PRO A 125 0.69 11.81 16.19
CA PRO A 125 1.95 11.17 16.58
C PRO A 125 1.87 9.64 16.49
N VAL A 126 0.75 9.04 16.87
CA VAL A 126 0.55 7.58 16.76
C VAL A 126 0.44 7.15 15.31
N ALA A 127 -0.26 7.92 14.47
CA ALA A 127 -0.34 7.63 13.04
C ALA A 127 1.04 7.64 12.38
N ILE A 128 1.88 8.64 12.68
CA ILE A 128 3.25 8.73 12.16
C ILE A 128 4.12 7.57 12.68
N LEU A 129 4.01 7.22 13.97
CA LEU A 129 4.74 6.09 14.54
C LEU A 129 4.35 4.77 13.85
N LEU A 130 3.06 4.57 13.57
CA LEU A 130 2.59 3.41 12.82
C LEU A 130 3.10 3.41 11.37
N GLY A 131 3.18 4.55 10.70
CA GLY A 131 3.81 4.66 9.38
C GLY A 131 5.30 4.30 9.39
N ILE A 132 6.03 4.69 10.45
CA ILE A 132 7.42 4.27 10.64
C ILE A 132 7.51 2.75 10.84
N VAL A 133 6.64 2.17 11.67
CA VAL A 133 6.54 0.71 11.87
C VAL A 133 6.21 0.01 10.55
N TRP A 134 5.33 0.58 9.74
CA TRP A 134 4.99 0.08 8.42
C TRP A 134 6.24 -0.03 7.53
N PHE A 135 7.09 1.01 7.49
CA PHE A 135 8.36 0.94 6.74
C PHE A 135 9.28 -0.15 7.26
N PHE A 136 9.43 -0.30 8.58
CA PHE A 136 10.27 -1.35 9.13
C PHE A 136 9.78 -2.74 8.71
N ILE A 137 8.47 -2.99 8.78
CA ILE A 137 7.88 -4.24 8.29
C ILE A 137 8.13 -4.39 6.78
N PHE A 138 7.96 -3.32 6.02
CA PHE A 138 8.17 -3.34 4.57
C PHE A 138 9.60 -3.74 4.19
N PHE A 139 10.60 -3.19 4.89
CA PHE A 139 12.01 -3.50 4.66
C PHE A 139 12.45 -4.86 5.22
N THR A 140 11.72 -5.44 6.19
CA THR A 140 12.01 -6.81 6.61
C THR A 140 11.71 -7.85 5.53
N GLY A 141 10.86 -7.51 4.56
CA GLY A 141 10.60 -8.32 3.37
C GLY A 141 10.08 -9.73 3.66
N ILE A 142 9.78 -10.44 2.58
CA ILE A 142 9.67 -11.90 2.58
C ILE A 142 10.85 -12.37 1.76
N ASP A 143 11.83 -13.02 2.38
CA ASP A 143 12.90 -13.73 1.67
C ASP A 143 12.33 -14.93 0.91
#